data_AF-A0A4R3LWB2-F1
#
_entry.id   AF-A0A4R3LWB2-F1
#
_cell.length_a   1.000
_cell.length_b   1.000
_cell.length_c   1.000
_cell.angle_alpha   90.00
_cell.angle_beta   90.00
_cell.angle_gamma   90.00
#
_symmetry.space_group_name_H-M   'P 1'
#
loop_
_entity.id
_entity.type
_entity.pdbx_description
1 polymer ?
#
loop_
_entity_poly.entity_id
_entity_poly.type
_entity_poly.pdbx_seq_one_letter_code
_entity_poly.pdbx_strand_id
1 'polypeptide(L)' 'MVEASIASSSQRVARGQVREALDRLEGLVIDGLKHGFFDYSIACEVGNGGKRHLVIRAGKSHKFTIPAEEVPH' A
#
# COMPACT_ATOMS: atom_id res chain seq x y z
N MET A 1 -19.74 -29.19 21.70
CA MET A 1 -18.26 -29.27 21.53
C MET A 1 -17.95 -28.64 20.19
N VAL A 2 -17.90 -27.30 20.13
CA VAL A 2 -16.70 -26.46 20.37
C VAL A 2 -15.52 -26.95 19.54
N GLU A 3 -15.26 -26.28 18.43
CA GLU A 3 -13.93 -25.71 18.18
C GLU A 3 -14.07 -24.53 17.21
N ALA A 4 -14.16 -23.34 17.82
CA ALA A 4 -13.97 -22.08 17.13
C ALA A 4 -12.50 -22.01 16.70
N SER A 5 -12.23 -22.35 15.45
CA SER A 5 -10.95 -22.05 14.81
C SER A 5 -10.85 -20.53 14.68
N ILE A 6 -10.15 -19.94 15.64
CA ILE A 6 -9.68 -18.56 15.67
C ILE A 6 -8.96 -18.21 14.36
N ALA A 7 -9.70 -17.71 13.38
CA ALA A 7 -9.12 -16.99 12.27
C ALA A 7 -8.40 -15.78 12.84
N SER A 8 -7.06 -15.83 12.82
CA SER A 8 -6.17 -14.75 13.25
C SER A 8 -6.68 -13.41 12.71
N SER A 9 -7.19 -12.60 13.63
CA SER A 9 -7.75 -11.28 13.38
C SER A 9 -6.71 -10.26 12.87
N SER A 10 -5.42 -10.61 12.82
CA SER A 10 -4.35 -9.78 12.24
C SER A 10 -4.24 -9.87 10.72
N GLN A 11 -4.76 -10.92 10.07
CA GLN A 11 -4.59 -11.11 8.62
C GLN A 11 -5.54 -10.28 7.74
N ARG A 12 -6.59 -9.67 8.31
CA ARG A 12 -7.56 -8.86 7.53
C ARG A 12 -7.15 -7.40 7.36
N VAL A 13 -6.38 -6.85 8.31
CA VAL A 13 -5.86 -5.48 8.21
C VAL A 13 -4.71 -5.43 7.19
N ALA A 14 -3.94 -6.53 7.11
CA ALA A 14 -2.74 -6.70 6.32
C ALA A 14 -2.96 -7.16 4.84
N ARG A 15 -4.14 -6.95 4.26
CA ARG A 15 -4.31 -7.00 2.79
C ARG A 15 -4.82 -5.68 2.23
N GLY A 16 -5.12 -4.73 3.12
CA GLY A 16 -5.65 -3.41 2.78
C GLY A 16 -4.56 -2.52 2.22
N GLN A 17 -3.43 -2.38 2.92
CA GLN A 17 -2.45 -1.31 2.64
C GLN A 17 -1.80 -1.41 1.25
N VAL A 18 -1.39 -2.60 0.82
CA VAL A 18 -0.84 -2.81 -0.54
C VAL A 18 -1.92 -2.54 -1.60
N ARG A 19 -3.13 -3.05 -1.38
CA ARG A 19 -4.23 -2.91 -2.34
C ARG A 19 -4.73 -1.47 -2.43
N GLU A 20 -4.80 -0.76 -1.31
CA GLU A 20 -5.12 0.67 -1.22
C GLU A 20 -4.04 1.50 -1.92
N ALA A 21 -2.76 1.14 -1.76
CA ALA A 21 -1.68 1.83 -2.46
C ALA A 21 -1.77 1.64 -3.97
N LEU A 22 -2.08 0.43 -4.45
CA LEU A 22 -2.28 0.13 -5.87
C LEU A 22 -3.52 0.83 -6.45
N ASP A 23 -4.65 0.78 -5.75
CA ASP A 23 -5.89 1.47 -6.13
C ASP A 23 -5.66 2.98 -6.22
N ARG A 24 -4.95 3.54 -5.24
CA ARG A 24 -4.56 4.95 -5.25
C ARG A 24 -3.64 5.28 -6.42
N LEU A 25 -2.66 4.43 -6.71
CA LEU A 25 -1.74 4.61 -7.83
C LEU A 25 -2.49 4.59 -9.16
N GLU A 26 -3.39 3.64 -9.36
CA GLU A 26 -4.21 3.53 -10.56
C GLU A 26 -5.04 4.80 -10.79
N GLY A 27 -5.74 5.25 -9.74
CA GLY A 27 -6.53 6.48 -9.80
C GLY A 27 -5.70 7.70 -10.16
N LEU A 28 -4.51 7.84 -9.56
CA LEU A 28 -3.56 8.92 -9.89
C LEU A 28 -3.12 8.83 -11.35
N VAL A 29 -2.72 7.66 -11.84
CA VAL A 29 -2.30 7.47 -13.25
C VAL A 29 -3.41 7.82 -14.23
N ILE A 30 -4.64 7.38 -13.98
CA ILE A 30 -5.79 7.70 -14.85
C ILE A 30 -6.06 9.21 -14.84
N ASP A 31 -5.99 9.86 -13.68
CA ASP A 31 -6.20 11.31 -13.55
C ASP A 31 -5.11 12.09 -14.29
N GLY A 32 -3.84 11.74 -14.08
CA GLY A 32 -2.71 12.31 -14.81
C GLY A 32 -2.83 12.16 -16.32
N LEU A 33 -3.23 10.97 -16.80
CA LEU A 33 -3.46 10.71 -18.23
C LEU A 33 -4.57 11.60 -18.82
N LYS A 34 -5.64 11.90 -18.06
CA LYS A 34 -6.70 12.83 -18.48
C LYS A 34 -6.21 14.28 -18.55
N HIS A 35 -5.26 14.66 -17.70
CA HIS A 35 -4.73 16.03 -17.63
C HIS A 35 -3.58 16.30 -18.61
N GLY A 36 -2.97 15.26 -19.19
CA GLY A 36 -2.05 15.35 -20.33
C GLY A 36 -0.57 15.38 -19.99
N PHE A 37 -0.18 15.95 -18.83
CA PHE A 37 1.18 15.85 -18.31
C PHE A 37 1.15 15.65 -16.79
N PHE A 38 1.86 14.63 -16.30
CA PHE A 38 1.98 14.33 -14.88
C PHE A 38 3.36 13.76 -14.57
N ASP A 39 3.89 14.10 -13.40
CA ASP A 39 5.10 13.52 -12.83
C ASP A 39 4.74 12.87 -11.50
N TYR A 40 4.99 11.57 -11.39
CA TYR A 40 4.78 10.79 -10.18
C TYR A 40 6.08 10.17 -9.72
N SER A 41 6.41 10.40 -8.45
CA SER A 41 7.59 9.79 -7.82
C SER A 41 7.14 8.78 -6.77
N ILE A 42 7.57 7.53 -6.91
CA ILE A 42 7.32 6.46 -5.95
C ILE A 42 8.63 6.15 -5.25
N ALA A 43 8.66 6.29 -3.93
CA ALA A 43 9.78 5.91 -3.09
C ALA A 43 9.34 4.80 -2.15
N CYS A 44 10.12 3.73 -2.06
CA CYS A 44 9.89 2.67 -1.09
C CYS A 44 11.13 2.55 -0.21
N GLU A 45 10.98 2.82 1.08
CA GLU A 45 12.06 2.69 2.06
C GLU A 45 11.77 1.53 3.00
N VAL A 46 12.74 0.63 3.17
CA VAL A 46 12.64 -0.44 4.18
C VAL A 46 13.13 0.14 5.50
N GLY A 47 12.20 0.43 6.41
CA GLY A 47 12.49 0.90 7.76
C GLY A 47 13.02 -0.21 8.67
N ASN A 48 13.55 0.20 9.81
CA ASN A 48 14.10 -0.70 10.81
C ASN A 48 12.99 -1.61 11.38
N GLY A 49 13.15 -2.93 11.29
CA GLY A 49 12.11 -3.91 11.65
C GLY A 49 11.28 -4.45 10.48
N GLY A 50 11.76 -4.30 9.23
CA GLY A 50 11.18 -4.92 8.04
C GLY A 50 9.92 -4.23 7.48
N LYS A 51 9.44 -3.18 8.15
CA LYS A 51 8.33 -2.36 7.66
C LYS A 51 8.80 -1.55 6.44
N ARG A 52 8.05 -1.60 5.35
CA ARG A 52 8.30 -0.81 4.15
C ARG A 52 7.39 0.41 4.15
N HIS A 53 7.99 1.58 4.02
CA HIS A 53 7.28 2.83 3.84
C HIS A 53 7.22 3.13 2.36
N LEU A 54 6.04 3.03 1.77
CA LEU A 54 5.81 3.35 0.38
C LEU A 54 5.20 4.76 0.29
N VAL A 55 5.89 5.66 -0.37
CA VAL A 55 5.51 7.06 -0.53
C VAL A 55 5.27 7.33 -2.00
N ILE A 56 4.04 7.72 -2.33
CA ILE A 56 3.63 8.13 -3.68
C ILE A 56 3.49 9.65 -3.68
N ARG A 57 4.28 10.33 -4.49
CA ARG A 57 4.22 11.78 -4.68
C ARG A 57 3.55 12.06 -6.02
N ALA A 58 2.35 12.64 -5.95
CA ALA A 58 1.53 12.95 -7.11
C ALA A 58 0.74 14.25 -6.88
N GLY A 59 1.45 15.37 -6.83
CA GLY A 59 0.92 16.67 -6.36
C GLY A 59 0.67 16.72 -4.84
N LYS A 60 0.06 15.66 -4.26
CA LYS A 60 0.02 15.38 -2.81
C LYS A 60 0.87 14.15 -2.50
N SER A 61 1.51 14.17 -1.32
CA SER A 61 2.28 13.04 -0.82
C SER A 61 1.38 12.07 -0.06
N HIS A 62 1.27 10.85 -0.57
CA HIS A 62 0.55 9.75 0.06
C HIS A 62 1.55 8.76 0.64
N LYS A 63 1.52 8.54 1.95
CA LYS A 63 2.41 7.61 2.63
C LYS A 63 1.62 6.39 3.10
N PHE A 64 2.09 5.22 2.69
CA PHE A 64 1.58 3.91 3.08
C PHE A 64 2.66 3.21 3.89
N THR A 65 2.26 2.52 4.95
CA THR A 65 3.18 1.70 5.75
C THR A 65 2.79 0.25 5.57
N ILE A 66 3.60 -0.46 4.78
CA ILE A 66 3.41 -1.86 4.41
C ILE A 66 4.31 -2.70 5.34
N PRO A 67 3.77 -3.48 6.28
CA PRO A 67 4.56 -4.39 7.10
C PRO A 67 5.24 -5.48 6.26
N ALA A 68 6.34 -6.04 6.77
CA ALA A 68 7.18 -7.02 6.06
C ALA A 68 6.39 -8.24 5.56
N GLU A 69 5.41 -8.67 6.36
CA GLU A 69 4.54 -9.83 6.13
C GLU A 69 3.63 -9.70 4.89
N GLU A 70 3.50 -8.49 4.32
CA GLU A 70 2.59 -8.23 3.20
C GLU A 70 3.24 -8.22 1.82
N VAL A 71 4.58 -8.22 1.75
CA VAL A 71 5.23 -8.18 0.43
C VAL A 71 5.44 -9.59 -0.08
N PRO A 72 4.76 -9.99 -1.17
CA PRO A 72 4.97 -11.29 -1.78
C PRO A 72 6.43 -11.40 -2.23
N HIS A 73 7.04 -12.53 -1.86
CA HIS A 73 8.42 -12.88 -2.16
C HIS A 73 8.62 -13.24 -3.64
#